data_AF-Q7VJU5-F1
#
_entry.id   AF-Q7VJU5-F1
#
_cell.length_a   1.000
_cell.length_b   1.000
_cell.length_c   1.000
_cell.angle_alpha   90.00
_cell.angle_beta   90.00
_cell.angle_gamma   90.00
#
_symmetry.space_group_name_H-M   'P 1'
#
loop_
_entity.id
_entity.type
_entity.pdbx_description
1 polymer ?
#
loop_
_entity_poly.entity_id
_entity_poly.type
_entity_poly.pdbx_seq_one_letter_code
_entity_poly.pdbx_strand_id
1 'polypeptide(L)'
;MKAVAIVLCLFGMSLCAGEWVMFSDGKDTYIYSTNTGEVYVRHSVGKKNYEDIFVKMPRGMQPNELRDSKTRSNASISPSQNSIESNRLKDIQFNALKKSQDMLNSAIE
;
A
#
# COMPACT_ATOMS: atom_id res chain seq x y z
N MET A 1 -48.18 7.09 7.25
CA MET A 1 -47.01 6.66 8.06
C MET A 1 -46.11 5.64 7.35
N LYS A 2 -46.64 4.62 6.67
CA LYS A 2 -45.82 3.61 5.96
C LYS A 2 -44.91 4.18 4.86
N ALA A 3 -45.40 5.16 4.08
CA ALA A 3 -44.61 5.79 3.01
C ALA A 3 -43.42 6.62 3.55
N VAL A 4 -43.58 7.27 4.71
CA VAL A 4 -42.51 8.05 5.36
C VAL A 4 -41.40 7.12 5.85
N ALA A 5 -41.75 5.97 6.43
CA ALA A 5 -40.78 4.97 6.86
C ALA A 5 -39.99 4.38 5.68
N ILE A 6 -40.64 4.16 4.53
CA ILE A 6 -39.98 3.65 3.32
C ILE A 6 -38.99 4.67 2.75
N VAL A 7 -39.39 5.95 2.68
CA VAL A 7 -38.50 7.03 2.21
C VAL A 7 -37.30 7.19 3.15
N LEU A 8 -37.50 7.11 4.47
CA LEU A 8 -36.42 7.19 5.45
C LEU A 8 -35.43 6.01 5.33
N CYS A 9 -35.93 4.80 5.10
CA CYS A 9 -35.09 3.62 4.86
C CYS A 9 -34.29 3.72 3.56
N LEU A 10 -34.87 4.26 2.49
CA LEU A 10 -34.17 4.43 1.21
C LEU A 10 -33.04 5.46 1.30
N PHE A 11 -33.23 6.55 2.06
CA PHE A 11 -32.17 7.55 2.29
C PHE A 11 -31.05 7.04 3.21
N GLY A 12 -31.37 6.23 4.23
CA GLY A 12 -30.37 5.67 5.13
C GLY A 12 -29.38 4.71 4.46
N MET A 13 -29.82 3.97 3.43
CA MET A 13 -28.95 3.05 2.69
C MET A 13 -27.90 3.76 1.83
N SER A 14 -28.15 4.99 1.38
CA SER A 14 -27.20 5.72 0.54
C SER A 14 -25.95 6.17 1.29
N LEU A 15 -26.02 6.31 2.62
CA LEU A 15 -24.89 6.73 3.46
C LEU A 15 -23.93 5.57 3.80
N CYS A 16 -24.38 4.33 3.67
CA CYS A 16 -23.56 3.13 3.91
C CYS A 16 -22.84 2.62 2.66
N ALA A 17 -23.23 3.11 1.47
CA ALA A 17 -22.54 2.83 0.23
C ALA A 17 -21.33 3.77 0.13
N GLY A 18 -20.23 3.44 0.81
CA GLY A 18 -19.09 4.35 0.78
C GLY A 18 -18.52 4.54 -0.62
N GLU A 19 -17.96 5.73 -0.81
CA GLU A 19 -17.77 6.34 -2.11
C GLU A 19 -16.55 5.77 -2.83
N TRP A 20 -16.73 5.49 -4.12
CA TRP A 20 -15.64 5.24 -5.05
C TRP A 20 -15.25 6.56 -5.68
N VAL A 21 -13.99 6.94 -5.53
CA VAL A 21 -13.48 8.21 -6.04
C VAL A 21 -12.49 7.94 -7.17
N MET A 22 -12.68 8.61 -8.30
CA MET A 22 -11.77 8.58 -9.43
C MET A 22 -10.93 9.84 -9.48
N PHE A 23 -9.62 9.70 -9.75
CA PHE A 23 -8.72 10.82 -10.00
C PHE A 23 -7.78 10.53 -11.17
N SER A 24 -7.27 11.57 -11.82
CA SER A 24 -6.30 11.47 -12.90
C SER A 24 -5.15 12.45 -12.66
N ASP A 25 -3.92 11.99 -12.81
CA ASP A 25 -2.71 12.82 -12.68
C ASP A 25 -2.24 13.41 -14.03
N GLY A 26 -3.04 13.21 -15.08
CA GLY A 26 -2.74 13.60 -16.46
C GLY A 26 -2.06 12.50 -17.28
N LYS A 27 -1.47 11.49 -16.64
CA LYS A 27 -0.87 10.32 -17.30
C LYS A 27 -1.70 9.07 -17.05
N ASP A 28 -2.00 8.80 -15.79
CA ASP A 28 -2.67 7.61 -15.31
C ASP A 28 -4.01 7.99 -14.65
N THR A 29 -4.96 7.04 -14.67
CA THR A 29 -6.28 7.21 -14.05
C THR A 29 -6.42 6.19 -12.93
N TYR A 30 -6.90 6.66 -11.80
CA TYR A 30 -6.95 5.90 -10.56
C TYR A 30 -8.37 5.87 -10.04
N ILE A 31 -8.77 4.74 -9.49
CA ILE A 31 -10.03 4.57 -8.78
C ILE A 31 -9.70 4.05 -7.39
N TYR A 32 -10.17 4.72 -6.34
CA TYR A 32 -9.97 4.24 -4.98
C TYR A 32 -11.26 4.16 -4.17
N SER A 33 -11.30 3.21 -3.24
CA SER A 33 -12.40 3.05 -2.30
C SER A 33 -12.08 3.76 -0.98
N THR A 34 -12.97 4.64 -0.55
CA THR A 34 -12.86 5.33 0.75
C THR A 34 -13.07 4.39 1.94
N ASN A 35 -13.75 3.25 1.74
CA ASN A 35 -14.00 2.27 2.80
C ASN A 35 -12.82 1.31 3.01
N THR A 36 -12.31 0.73 1.92
CA THR A 36 -11.31 -0.35 1.97
C THR A 36 -9.88 0.16 1.78
N GLY A 37 -9.72 1.40 1.28
CA GLY A 37 -8.42 1.94 0.88
C GLY A 37 -7.84 1.24 -0.35
N GLU A 38 -8.63 0.44 -1.07
CA GLU A 38 -8.20 -0.22 -2.30
C GLU A 38 -8.01 0.81 -3.40
N VAL A 39 -6.92 0.68 -4.16
CA VAL A 39 -6.61 1.55 -5.29
C VAL A 39 -6.46 0.69 -6.54
N TYR A 40 -7.04 1.13 -7.65
CA TYR A 40 -6.91 0.52 -8.95
C TYR A 40 -6.35 1.55 -9.93
N VAL A 41 -5.41 1.13 -10.78
CA VAL A 41 -4.80 1.97 -11.81
C VAL A 41 -5.23 1.50 -13.18
N ARG A 42 -5.64 2.43 -14.03
CA ARG A 42 -5.92 2.17 -15.44
C ARG A 42 -4.63 1.79 -16.15
N HIS A 43 -4.61 0.60 -16.73
CA HIS A 43 -3.56 0.13 -17.62
C HIS A 43 -4.12 0.04 -19.04
N SER A 44 -3.52 0.81 -19.94
CA SER A 44 -3.97 0.84 -21.34
C SER A 44 -3.33 -0.32 -22.11
N VAL A 45 -4.18 -1.24 -22.56
CA VAL A 45 -3.77 -2.47 -23.29
C VAL A 45 -3.93 -2.29 -24.80
N GLY A 46 -4.70 -1.29 -25.22
CA GLY A 46 -5.08 -1.09 -26.62
C GLY A 46 -5.18 0.37 -27.02
N LYS A 47 -5.88 0.63 -28.13
CA LYS A 47 -6.09 2.00 -28.65
C LYS A 47 -7.42 2.61 -28.21
N LYS A 48 -8.29 1.83 -27.57
CA LYS A 48 -9.66 2.23 -27.25
C LYS A 48 -9.91 2.16 -25.75
N ASN A 49 -10.59 3.17 -25.21
CA ASN A 49 -10.81 3.32 -23.76
C ASN A 49 -11.56 2.14 -23.10
N TYR A 50 -12.32 1.34 -23.85
CA TYR A 50 -13.04 0.17 -23.31
C TYR A 50 -12.18 -1.10 -23.25
N GLU A 51 -10.98 -1.07 -23.84
CA GLU A 51 -9.99 -2.15 -23.75
C GLU A 51 -9.06 -1.96 -22.54
N ASP A 52 -9.14 -0.79 -21.89
CA ASP A 52 -8.34 -0.49 -20.70
C ASP A 52 -8.81 -1.33 -19.52
N ILE A 53 -7.84 -1.86 -18.76
CA ILE A 53 -8.09 -2.66 -17.57
C ILE A 53 -7.69 -1.88 -16.32
N PHE A 54 -8.35 -2.14 -15.20
CA PHE A 54 -7.99 -1.56 -13.91
C PHE A 54 -7.25 -2.58 -13.06
N VAL A 55 -5.96 -2.34 -12.83
CA VAL A 55 -5.09 -3.23 -12.06
C VAL A 55 -5.09 -2.78 -10.60
N LYS A 56 -5.40 -3.69 -9.68
CA LYS A 56 -5.40 -3.43 -8.24
C LYS A 56 -3.96 -3.23 -7.74
N MET A 57 -3.71 -2.11 -7.07
CA MET A 57 -2.44 -1.89 -6.37
C MET A 57 -2.33 -2.80 -5.14
N PRO A 58 -1.14 -3.31 -4.83
CA PRO A 58 -0.90 -3.98 -3.56
C PRO A 58 -1.14 -3.00 -2.41
N ARG A 59 -1.83 -3.47 -1.36
CA ARG A 59 -2.04 -2.65 -0.16
C ARG A 59 -0.68 -2.34 0.48
N GLY A 60 -0.48 -1.08 0.85
CA GLY A 60 0.62 -0.68 1.72
C GLY A 60 0.45 -1.27 3.13
N MET A 61 1.44 -1.09 4.00
CA MET A 61 1.33 -1.45 5.41
C MET A 61 0.62 -0.34 6.18
N GLN A 62 -0.34 -0.71 7.03
CA GLN A 62 -0.92 0.25 7.97
C GLN A 62 0.06 0.50 9.12
N PRO A 63 0.13 1.73 9.68
CA PRO A 63 1.02 2.04 10.79
C PRO A 63 0.85 1.12 12.02
N ASN A 64 -0.36 0.63 12.23
CA ASN A 64 -0.66 -0.31 13.32
C ASN A 64 -0.10 -1.72 13.06
N GLU A 65 0.00 -2.14 11.80
CA GLU A 65 0.60 -3.43 11.40
C GLU A 65 2.13 -3.42 11.55
N LEU A 66 2.76 -2.23 11.58
CA LEU A 66 4.21 -2.10 11.82
C LEU A 66 4.60 -2.36 13.29
N ARG A 67 3.67 -2.28 14.24
CA ARG A 67 3.94 -2.49 15.67
C ARG A 67 4.02 -3.97 16.03
N ASP A 68 3.27 -4.82 15.35
CA ASP A 68 3.17 -6.26 15.64
C ASP A 68 4.11 -7.15 14.80
N SER A 69 4.78 -6.58 13.78
CA SER A 69 5.65 -7.33 12.88
C SER A 69 6.97 -7.80 13.49
N LYS A 70 7.30 -7.38 14.73
CA LYS A 70 8.44 -7.95 15.48
C LYS A 70 8.20 -9.35 16.05
N THR A 71 6.97 -9.89 16.04
CA THR A 71 6.66 -11.14 16.76
C THR A 71 5.97 -12.22 15.93
N ARG A 72 5.74 -12.05 14.61
CA ARG A 72 5.13 -13.10 13.77
C ARG A 72 5.88 -13.34 12.46
N SER A 73 7.12 -13.82 12.57
CA SER A 73 7.78 -14.55 11.49
C SER A 73 7.41 -16.04 11.56
N ASN A 74 6.18 -16.38 11.16
CA ASN A 74 5.79 -17.77 10.88
C ASN A 74 5.05 -17.81 9.54
N ALA A 75 5.79 -17.54 8.46
CA ALA A 75 5.44 -18.04 7.14
C ALA A 75 6.65 -18.84 6.65
N SER A 76 6.45 -20.15 6.53
CA SER A 76 7.40 -21.15 6.06
C SER A 76 8.03 -20.73 4.73
N ILE A 77 9.28 -20.27 4.78
CA ILE A 77 10.20 -20.27 3.64
C ILE A 77 11.20 -21.38 3.93
N SER A 78 11.17 -22.41 3.10
CA SER A 78 12.17 -23.48 3.08
C SER A 78 13.58 -22.88 2.96
N PRO A 79 14.52 -23.19 3.87
CA PRO A 79 15.87 -22.66 3.79
C PRO A 79 16.66 -23.52 2.80
N SER A 80 16.84 -23.02 1.58
CA SER A 80 17.95 -23.47 0.75
C SER A 80 18.83 -22.28 0.39
N GLN A 81 20.00 -22.27 1.05
CA GLN A 81 21.29 -21.75 0.59
C GLN A 81 21.38 -20.26 0.21
N ASN A 82 22.00 -19.47 1.10
CA ASN A 82 23.26 -18.76 0.80
C ASN A 82 23.72 -17.97 2.04
N SER A 83 24.51 -18.62 2.90
CA SER A 83 25.19 -18.00 4.05
C SER A 83 26.11 -16.82 3.66
N ILE A 84 26.49 -16.74 2.38
CA ILE A 84 27.32 -15.67 1.81
C ILE A 84 26.55 -14.34 1.77
N GLU A 85 25.25 -14.36 1.45
CA GLU A 85 24.46 -13.14 1.30
C GLU A 85 24.11 -12.51 2.65
N SER A 86 23.91 -13.33 3.68
CA SER A 86 23.68 -12.84 5.05
C SER A 86 24.88 -12.07 5.61
N ASN A 87 26.10 -12.52 5.33
CA ASN A 87 27.32 -11.81 5.76
C ASN A 87 27.52 -10.52 4.97
N ARG A 88 27.29 -10.53 3.65
CA ARG A 88 27.34 -9.30 2.83
C ARG A 88 26.35 -8.24 3.28
N LEU A 89 25.12 -8.63 3.62
CA LEU A 89 24.12 -7.70 4.13
C LEU A 89 24.51 -7.07 5.47
N LYS A 90 25.16 -7.85 6.35
CA LYS A 90 25.69 -7.32 7.62
C LYS A 90 26.85 -6.35 7.41
N ASP A 91 27.75 -6.64 6.47
CA ASP A 91 28.87 -5.75 6.14
C ASP A 91 28.38 -4.42 5.56
N ILE A 92 27.37 -4.46 4.69
CA ILE A 92 26.73 -3.26 4.11
C ILE A 92 26.09 -2.42 5.22
N GLN A 93 25.36 -3.05 6.15
CA GLN A 93 24.73 -2.34 7.27
C GLN A 93 25.76 -1.74 8.22
N PHE A 94 26.83 -2.47 8.54
CA PHE A 94 27.90 -1.98 9.40
C PHE A 94 28.65 -0.80 8.78
N ASN A 95 28.92 -0.86 7.47
CA ASN A 95 29.57 0.23 6.74
C ASN A 95 28.67 1.48 6.69
N ALA A 96 27.37 1.32 6.41
CA ALA A 96 26.42 2.43 6.41
C ALA A 96 26.35 3.12 7.79
N LEU A 97 26.33 2.33 8.87
CA LEU A 97 26.32 2.85 10.24
C LEU A 97 27.63 3.58 10.58
N LYS A 98 28.78 3.01 10.20
CA LYS A 98 30.07 3.69 10.41
C LYS A 98 30.12 5.02 9.65
N LYS A 99 29.68 5.02 8.38
CA LYS A 99 29.64 6.22 7.54
C LYS A 99 28.73 7.30 8.13
N SER A 100 27.59 6.94 8.72
CA SER A 100 26.72 7.93 9.38
C SER A 100 27.39 8.55 10.60
N GLN A 101 28.12 7.76 11.40
CA GLN A 101 28.85 8.27 12.56
C GLN A 101 30.01 9.19 12.16
N ASP A 102 30.77 8.82 11.12
CA ASP A 102 31.87 9.65 10.60
C ASP A 102 31.34 10.97 10.01
N MET A 103 30.19 10.95 9.33
CA MET A 103 29.54 12.18 8.84
C MET A 103 29.08 13.09 9.97
N LEU A 104 28.56 12.53 11.06
CA LEU A 104 28.16 13.33 12.23
C LEU A 104 29.37 13.96 12.90
N ASN A 105 30.47 13.22 13.04
CA ASN A 105 31.70 13.74 13.64
C ASN A 105 32.36 14.81 12.75
N SER A 106 32.38 14.62 11.43
CA SER A 106 32.89 15.60 10.46
C SER A 106 32.05 16.87 10.35
N ALA A 107 30.82 16.88 10.86
CA ALA A 107 29.97 18.07 10.89
C ALA A 107 30.14 18.88 12.19
N ILE A 108 30.81 18.31 13.19
CA ILE A 108 31.10 18.94 14.49
C ILE A 108 32.51 19.56 14.51
N GLU A 109 33.44 18.99 13.72
CA GLU A 109 34.76 19.58 13.43
C GLU A 109 34.67 20.67 12.35
#